data_AF-A0A3S1QZU4-F1
#
_entry.id   AF-A0A3S1QZU4-F1
#
_cell.length_a   1.000
_cell.length_b   1.000
_cell.length_c   1.000
_cell.angle_alpha   90.00
_cell.angle_beta   90.00
_cell.angle_gamma   90.00
#
_symmetry.space_group_name_H-M   'P 1'
#
loop_
_entity.id
_entity.type
_entity.pdbx_description
1 polymer ?
#
loop_
_entity_poly.entity_id
_entity_poly.type
_entity_poly.pdbx_seq_one_letter_code
_entity_poly.pdbx_strand_id
1 'polypeptide(L)' 'PVLLTTSTADDRVHPGHARKMAGRLQAAGHTKTLFFEETEGGHGGRGDRRPQAAQAAMKYVFLQRALNGTA' A
#
# COMPACT_ATOMS: atom_id res chain seq x y z
N PRO A 1 5.47 6.45 -10.32
CA PRO A 1 5.33 6.24 -8.86
C PRO A 1 4.31 5.12 -8.63
N VAL A 2 4.46 4.31 -7.59
CA VAL A 2 3.52 3.22 -7.27
C VAL A 2 3.41 3.08 -5.75
N LEU A 3 2.20 2.81 -5.27
CA LEU A 3 1.92 2.47 -3.87
C LEU A 3 1.35 1.06 -3.81
N LEU A 4 2.07 0.16 -3.15
CA LEU A 4 1.62 -1.19 -2.86
C LEU A 4 1.08 -1.23 -1.43
N THR A 5 -0.17 -1.68 -1.27
CA THR A 5 -0.81 -1.85 0.04
C THR A 5 -1.16 -3.30 0.29
N THR A 6 -0.96 -3.79 1.51
CA THR A 6 -1.36 -5.15 1.92
C THR A 6 -1.70 -5.21 3.41
N SER A 7 -2.08 -6.37 3.93
CA SER A 7 -2.25 -6.63 5.37
C SER A 7 -1.44 -7.85 5.78
N THR A 8 -0.76 -7.78 6.92
CA THR A 8 -0.07 -8.92 7.54
C THR A 8 -1.03 -10.08 7.79
N ALA A 9 -2.30 -9.78 8.08
CA ALA A 9 -3.34 -10.74 8.39
C ALA A 9 -4.14 -11.22 7.16
N ASP A 10 -3.75 -10.84 5.94
CA ASP A 10 -4.41 -11.34 4.72
C ASP A 10 -4.02 -12.80 4.45
N ASP A 11 -4.94 -13.71 4.77
CA ASP A 11 -4.83 -15.16 4.53
C ASP A 11 -5.32 -15.59 3.14
N ARG A 12 -5.94 -14.69 2.37
CA ARG A 12 -6.43 -14.95 1.01
C ARG A 12 -5.37 -14.61 -0.04
N VAL A 13 -4.70 -13.47 0.12
CA VAL A 13 -3.59 -13.03 -0.73
C VAL A 13 -2.42 -12.63 0.16
N HIS A 14 -1.51 -13.58 0.39
CA HIS A 14 -0.43 -13.43 1.35
C HIS A 14 0.42 -12.14 1.13
N PRO A 15 0.76 -11.37 2.18
CA PRO A 15 1.46 -10.09 2.06
C PRO A 15 2.84 -10.19 1.41
N GLY A 16 3.43 -11.39 1.42
CA GLY A 16 4.65 -11.72 0.70
C GLY A 16 4.63 -11.40 -0.80
N HIS A 17 3.45 -11.35 -1.45
CA HIS A 17 3.35 -10.89 -2.84
C HIS A 17 3.73 -9.40 -2.95
N ALA A 18 3.10 -8.55 -2.15
CA ALA A 18 3.35 -7.10 -2.17
C ALA A 18 4.77 -6.77 -1.69
N ARG A 19 5.25 -7.41 -0.61
CA ARG A 19 6.63 -7.22 -0.11
C ARG A 19 7.69 -7.52 -1.16
N LYS A 20 7.59 -8.67 -1.84
CA LYS A 20 8.54 -9.07 -2.89
C LYS A 20 8.45 -8.14 -4.11
N MET A 21 7.24 -7.74 -4.50
CA MET A 21 7.05 -6.81 -5.63
C MET A 21 7.65 -5.43 -5.34
N ALA A 22 7.44 -4.89 -4.14
CA ALA A 22 8.03 -3.62 -3.72
C ALA A 22 9.56 -3.67 -3.81
N GLY A 23 10.18 -4.70 -3.24
CA GLY A 23 11.63 -4.88 -3.29
C GLY A 23 12.16 -5.04 -4.73
N ARG A 24 11.48 -5.82 -5.58
CA ARG A 24 11.87 -5.98 -6.99
C ARG A 24 11.77 -4.68 -7.79
N LEU A 25 10.72 -3.89 -7.58
CA LEU A 25 10.54 -2.61 -8.26
C LEU A 25 11.62 -1.60 -7.83
N GLN A 26 11.91 -1.52 -6.54
CA GLN A 26 12.98 -0.68 -6.02
C GLN A 26 14.34 -1.11 -6.60
N ALA A 27 14.64 -2.41 -6.63
CA ALA A 27 15.87 -2.94 -7.21
C ALA A 27 15.98 -2.69 -8.74
N ALA A 28 14.85 -2.63 -9.45
CA ALA A 28 14.79 -2.30 -10.87
C ALA A 28 14.88 -0.79 -11.17
N GLY A 29 15.15 0.06 -10.16
CA GLY A 29 15.31 1.49 -10.33
C GLY A 29 14.01 2.30 -10.29
N HIS A 30 12.87 1.69 -9.93
CA HIS A 30 11.63 2.42 -9.69
C HIS A 30 11.67 3.06 -8.30
N THR A 31 12.47 4.12 -8.16
CA THR A 31 12.77 4.80 -6.88
C THR A 31 11.55 5.36 -6.17
N LYS A 32 10.47 5.69 -6.91
CA LYS A 32 9.19 6.16 -6.36
C LYS A 32 8.21 5.01 -6.03
N THR A 33 8.73 3.89 -5.54
CA THR A 33 7.95 2.74 -5.08
C THR A 33 7.74 2.84 -3.57
N LEU A 34 6.49 3.02 -3.18
CA LEU A 34 6.04 3.07 -1.79
C LEU A 34 5.35 1.76 -1.42
N PHE A 35 5.50 1.35 -0.16
CA PHE A 35 4.90 0.16 0.40
C PHE A 35 4.26 0.49 1.74
N PHE A 36 3.01 0.04 1.93
CA PHE A 36 2.29 0.16 3.18
C PHE A 36 1.68 -1.19 3.54
N GLU A 37 1.94 -1.64 4.76
CA GLU A 37 1.38 -2.87 5.28
C GLU A 37 0.69 -2.61 6.60
N GLU A 38 -0.59 -2.96 6.66
CA GLU A 38 -1.38 -2.91 7.89
C GLU A 38 -1.14 -4.21 8.69
N THR A 39 -1.01 -4.11 10.01
CA THR A 39 -0.80 -5.31 10.84
C THR A 39 -2.10 -6.03 11.17
N GLU A 40 -3.23 -5.32 11.15
CA GLU A 40 -4.57 -5.84 11.45
C GLU A 40 -5.49 -5.90 10.23
N GLY A 41 -6.61 -6.62 10.36
CA GLY A 41 -7.59 -6.81 9.30
C GLY A 41 -7.41 -8.14 8.57
N GLY A 42 -7.45 -8.09 7.25
CA GLY A 42 -7.31 -9.25 6.35
C GLY A 42 -7.55 -8.78 4.92
N HIS A 43 -8.02 -9.68 4.05
CA HIS A 43 -8.21 -9.34 2.63
C HIS A 43 -9.16 -8.17 2.38
N GLY A 44 -10.24 -8.07 3.17
CA GLY A 44 -11.22 -6.99 3.07
C GLY A 44 -10.81 -5.71 3.81
N GLY A 45 -9.63 -5.69 4.45
CA GLY A 45 -9.23 -4.66 5.39
C GLY A 45 -9.78 -4.88 6.81
N ARG A 46 -9.69 -3.85 7.64
CA ARG A 46 -10.13 -3.85 9.04
C ARG A 46 -11.58 -3.38 9.16
N GLY A 47 -12.31 -3.84 10.18
CA GLY A 47 -13.69 -3.38 10.46
C GLY A 47 -13.81 -1.99 11.10
N ASP A 48 -12.75 -1.47 11.77
CA ASP A 48 -12.77 -0.11 12.35
C ASP A 48 -12.78 0.94 11.23
N ARG A 49 -13.69 1.93 11.33
CA ARG A 49 -13.88 2.98 10.33
C ARG A 49 -12.76 4.02 10.34
N ARG A 50 -12.12 4.29 11.48
CA ARG A 50 -11.07 5.34 11.54
C ARG A 50 -9.82 4.95 10.76
N PRO A 51 -9.24 3.75 10.95
CA PRO A 51 -8.11 3.28 10.13
C PRO A 51 -8.47 3.17 8.65
N GLN A 52 -9.69 2.70 8.32
CA GLN A 52 -10.17 2.66 6.94
C GLN A 52 -10.20 4.06 6.30
N ALA A 53 -10.72 5.06 7.02
CA ALA A 53 -10.74 6.44 6.55
C ALA A 53 -9.32 6.99 6.35
N ALA A 54 -8.39 6.70 7.26
CA ALA A 54 -6.99 7.08 7.14
C ALA A 54 -6.32 6.42 5.92
N GLN A 55 -6.55 5.12 5.70
CA GLN A 55 -6.03 4.42 4.53
C GLN A 55 -6.63 4.94 3.22
N ALA A 56 -7.93 5.28 3.20
CA ALA A 56 -8.56 5.91 2.05
C ALA A 56 -7.93 7.27 1.75
N ALA A 57 -7.78 8.13 2.77
CA ALA A 57 -7.13 9.43 2.63
C ALA A 57 -5.69 9.30 2.12
N MET A 58 -4.91 8.36 2.65
CA MET A 58 -3.55 8.06 2.17
C MET A 58 -3.52 7.74 0.67
N LYS A 59 -4.44 6.90 0.18
CA LYS A 59 -4.52 6.56 -1.25
C LYS A 59 -4.82 7.79 -2.11
N TYR A 60 -5.77 8.64 -1.70
CA TYR A 60 -6.09 9.86 -2.43
C TYR A 60 -4.96 10.89 -2.41
N VAL A 61 -4.27 11.06 -1.28
CA VAL A 61 -3.10 11.94 -1.18
C VAL A 61 -1.97 11.44 -2.07
N PHE A 62 -1.72 10.12 -2.11
CA PHE A 62 -0.76 9.53 -3.04
C PHE A 62 -1.12 9.86 -4.49
N LEU A 63 -2.38 9.64 -4.90
CA LEU A 63 -2.83 9.94 -6.25
C LEU A 63 -2.69 11.43 -6.59
N GLN A 64 -3.14 12.32 -5.69
CA GLN A 64 -3.01 13.76 -5.87
C GLN A 64 -1.54 14.17 -6.09
N ARG A 65 -0.63 13.68 -5.24
CA ARG A 65 0.80 13.99 -5.37
C ARG A 65 1.39 13.38 -6.65
N ALA A 66 1.01 12.16 -7.00
CA ALA A 66 1.52 11.46 -8.17
C ALA A 66 1.10 12.12 -9.48
N LEU A 67 -0.15 12.57 -9.58
CA LEU A 67 -0.70 13.21 -10.77
C LEU A 67 -0.23 14.67 -10.90
N ASN A 68 0.04 15.34 -9.79
CA ASN A 68 0.50 16.73 -9.78
C ASN A 68 2.05 16.83 -9.78
N GLY A 69 2.77 15.70 -9.89
CA GLY A 69 4.24 15.68 -9.97
C GLY A 69 4.99 15.91 -8.65
N THR A 70 4.31 15.86 -7.51
CA THR A 70 4.89 16.09 -6.17
C THR A 70 5.08 14.82 -5.33
N ALA A 71 4.77 13.64 -5.89
CA ALA A 71 5.10 12.34 -5.30
C ALA A 71 6.46 11.81 -5.74
#